data_AF-A0A955VPR0-F1
#
_entry.id   AF-A0A955VPR0-F1
#
_cell.length_a   1.000
_cell.length_b   1.000
_cell.length_c   1.000
_cell.angle_alpha   90.00
_cell.angle_beta   90.00
_cell.angle_gamma   90.00
#
_symmetry.space_group_name_H-M   'P 1'
#
loop_
_entity.id
_entity.type
_entity.pdbx_description
1 polymer ?
#
loop_
_entity_poly.entity_id
_entity_poly.type
_entity_poly.pdbx_seq_one_letter_code
_entity_poly.pdbx_strand_id
1 'polypeptide(L)'
;MTVTLVLLSLAGLVLPAWFYEWRGRTHLIPVAAAVFFLSTLSLLIELVSSARLRREVLDARRIEAVEVASLSRPAGEATWDVARVKLETYLNRNLDQVRAIFWLSAGVMVVGFLIIAGGVATALWMPETHVTTALVSAGSGVLVEFIGATLMVIYKSTMVQAQSYMRVLERINAVGMAVQILAGLEHGHEAREAAMIRVAEQLLQMYAAEAPPPA
;
A
#
# COMPACT_ATOMS: atom_id res chain seq x y z
N MET A 1 -5.23 16.44 -19.67
CA MET A 1 -6.20 16.41 -18.56
C MET A 1 -5.61 16.95 -17.25
N THR A 2 -4.33 16.69 -16.97
CA THR A 2 -3.58 17.22 -15.82
C THR A 2 -3.52 18.75 -15.73
N VAL A 3 -3.36 19.46 -16.84
CA VAL A 3 -3.28 20.94 -16.86
C VAL A 3 -4.62 21.59 -16.45
N THR A 4 -5.74 21.03 -16.88
CA THR A 4 -7.10 21.51 -16.53
C THR A 4 -7.43 21.33 -15.05
N LEU A 5 -6.99 20.23 -14.42
CA LEU A 5 -7.17 19.99 -12.98
C LEU A 5 -6.28 20.89 -12.13
N VAL A 6 -5.04 21.14 -12.56
CA VAL A 6 -4.13 22.09 -11.90
C VAL A 6 -4.66 23.52 -11.98
N LEU A 7 -5.20 23.94 -13.14
CA LEU A 7 -5.84 25.25 -13.29
C LEU A 7 -7.10 25.40 -12.43
N LEU A 8 -7.90 24.33 -12.25
CA LEU A 8 -9.04 24.32 -11.32
C LEU A 8 -8.61 24.42 -9.85
N SER A 9 -7.52 23.75 -9.45
CA SER A 9 -6.97 23.87 -8.09
C SER A 9 -6.37 25.26 -7.80
N LEU A 10 -5.73 25.87 -8.80
CA LEU A 10 -5.20 27.25 -8.72
C LEU A 10 -6.34 28.28 -8.68
N ALA A 11 -7.41 28.08 -9.45
CA ALA A 11 -8.61 28.92 -9.37
C ALA A 11 -9.25 28.86 -7.98
N GLY A 12 -9.30 27.67 -7.35
CA GLY A 12 -9.77 27.51 -5.97
C GLY A 12 -8.91 28.19 -4.90
N LEU A 13 -7.64 28.50 -5.20
CA LEU A 13 -6.70 29.21 -4.31
C LEU A 13 -6.73 30.74 -4.50
N VAL A 14 -7.10 31.23 -5.68
CA VAL A 14 -7.19 32.66 -6.00
C VAL A 14 -8.58 33.23 -5.66
N LEU A 15 -9.64 32.43 -5.78
CA LEU A 15 -11.00 32.83 -5.45
C LEU A 15 -11.21 33.28 -3.98
N PRO A 16 -10.57 32.68 -2.94
CA PRO A 16 -10.74 33.08 -1.55
C PRO A 16 -10.20 34.48 -1.24
N ALA A 17 -9.13 34.91 -1.93
CA ALA A 17 -8.52 36.23 -1.71
C ALA A 17 -9.40 37.37 -2.23
N TRP A 18 -10.14 37.14 -3.31
CA TRP A 18 -11.15 38.06 -3.84
C TRP A 18 -12.49 37.99 -3.07
N PHE A 19 -12.70 36.92 -2.30
CA PHE A 19 -13.95 36.67 -1.56
C PHE A 19 -14.05 37.39 -0.21
N TYR A 20 -12.92 37.81 0.36
CA TYR A 20 -12.89 38.50 1.67
C TYR A 20 -13.58 39.88 1.63
N GLU A 21 -13.70 40.51 0.45
CA GLU A 21 -14.44 41.76 0.27
C GLU A 21 -15.98 41.57 0.13
N TRP A 22 -16.47 40.35 -0.08
CA TRP A 22 -17.89 40.09 -0.38
C TRP A 22 -18.65 39.48 0.81
N ARG A 23 -18.76 40.27 1.89
CA ARG A 23 -19.31 39.93 3.23
C ARG A 23 -20.79 39.48 3.28
N GLY A 24 -21.47 39.28 2.14
CA GLY A 24 -22.93 39.11 2.06
C GLY A 24 -23.48 37.71 1.76
N ARG A 25 -22.65 36.71 1.42
CA ARG A 25 -23.12 35.34 1.07
C ARG A 25 -22.35 34.25 1.80
N THR A 26 -22.78 33.95 3.02
CA THR A 26 -22.24 32.89 3.90
C THR A 26 -22.36 31.46 3.33
N HIS A 27 -23.23 31.23 2.32
CA HIS A 27 -23.44 29.91 1.71
C HIS A 27 -22.43 29.54 0.61
N LEU A 28 -21.61 30.48 0.13
CA LEU A 28 -20.66 30.21 -0.98
C LEU A 28 -19.31 29.65 -0.52
N ILE A 29 -18.92 29.94 0.73
CA ILE A 29 -17.69 29.41 1.36
C ILE A 29 -17.68 27.86 1.43
N PRO A 30 -18.72 27.17 1.91
CA PRO A 30 -18.70 25.70 1.96
C PRO A 30 -18.67 25.05 0.57
N VAL A 31 -19.28 25.69 -0.43
CA VAL A 31 -19.26 25.21 -1.82
C VAL A 31 -17.85 25.29 -2.40
N ALA A 32 -17.16 26.43 -2.21
CA ALA A 32 -15.78 26.59 -2.67
C ALA A 32 -14.81 25.60 -2.00
N ALA A 33 -14.96 25.38 -0.69
CA ALA A 33 -14.17 24.39 0.05
C ALA A 33 -14.42 22.96 -0.46
N ALA A 34 -15.67 22.60 -0.74
CA ALA A 34 -16.02 21.29 -1.28
C ALA A 34 -15.43 21.07 -2.69
N VAL A 35 -15.51 22.07 -3.58
CA VAL A 35 -14.91 22.00 -4.92
C VAL A 35 -13.40 21.85 -4.83
N PHE A 36 -12.74 22.61 -3.95
CA PHE A 36 -11.31 22.49 -3.72
C PHE A 36 -10.93 21.08 -3.23
N PHE A 37 -11.64 20.55 -2.23
CA PHE A 37 -11.41 19.21 -1.71
C PHE A 37 -11.60 18.12 -2.77
N LEU A 38 -12.66 18.21 -3.57
CA LEU A 38 -12.92 17.25 -4.66
C LEU A 38 -11.87 17.33 -5.77
N SER A 39 -11.42 18.55 -6.13
CA SER A 39 -10.38 18.74 -7.15
C SER A 39 -9.02 18.20 -6.71
N THR A 40 -8.64 18.45 -5.45
CA THR A 40 -7.39 17.96 -4.87
C THR A 40 -7.42 16.43 -4.71
N LEU A 41 -8.55 15.87 -4.27
CA LEU A 41 -8.75 14.42 -4.19
C LEU A 41 -8.66 13.77 -5.58
N SER A 42 -9.30 14.35 -6.60
CA SER A 42 -9.26 13.86 -7.98
C SER A 42 -7.84 13.88 -8.54
N LEU A 43 -7.09 14.98 -8.35
CA LEU A 43 -5.69 15.09 -8.77
C LEU A 43 -4.81 14.04 -8.08
N LEU A 44 -5.03 13.81 -6.79
CA LEU A 44 -4.30 12.82 -6.00
C LEU A 44 -4.56 11.39 -6.51
N ILE A 45 -5.82 11.07 -6.87
CA ILE A 45 -6.18 9.79 -7.50
C ILE A 45 -5.48 9.62 -8.86
N GLU A 46 -5.42 10.66 -9.68
CA GLU A 46 -4.74 10.61 -10.99
C GLU A 46 -3.22 10.45 -10.85
N LEU A 47 -2.59 11.14 -9.90
CA LEU A 47 -1.17 10.97 -9.57
C LEU A 47 -0.85 9.56 -9.08
N VAL A 48 -1.67 9.02 -8.19
CA VAL A 48 -1.46 7.66 -7.65
C VAL A 48 -1.68 6.61 -8.74
N SER A 49 -2.72 6.73 -9.56
CA SER A 49 -3.00 5.78 -10.64
C SER A 49 -1.93 5.80 -11.74
N SER A 50 -1.47 6.99 -12.14
CA SER A 50 -0.39 7.12 -13.12
C SER A 50 0.95 6.58 -12.60
N ALA A 51 1.26 6.80 -11.32
CA ALA A 51 2.43 6.20 -10.68
C ALA A 51 2.33 4.66 -10.62
N ARG A 52 1.14 4.11 -10.35
CA ARG A 52 0.90 2.66 -10.38
C ARG A 52 1.17 2.10 -11.77
N LEU A 53 0.59 2.67 -12.82
CA LEU A 53 0.75 2.19 -14.19
C LEU A 53 2.22 2.08 -14.61
N ARG A 54 3.03 3.09 -14.24
CA ARG A 54 4.47 3.08 -14.53
C ARG A 54 5.19 1.95 -13.81
N ARG A 55 4.85 1.67 -12.56
CA ARG A 55 5.43 0.54 -11.81
C ARG A 55 5.06 -0.79 -12.44
N GLU A 56 3.82 -0.97 -12.87
CA GLU A 56 3.40 -2.23 -13.52
C GLU A 56 4.19 -2.52 -14.78
N VAL A 57 4.47 -1.50 -15.60
CA VAL A 57 5.29 -1.63 -16.81
C VAL A 57 6.74 -1.99 -16.45
N LEU A 58 7.31 -1.37 -15.42
CA LEU A 58 8.68 -1.66 -14.98
C LEU A 58 8.81 -3.08 -14.42
N ASP A 59 7.85 -3.51 -13.59
CA ASP A 59 7.79 -4.85 -13.02
C ASP A 59 7.63 -5.91 -14.10
N ALA A 60 6.75 -5.66 -15.08
CA ALA A 60 6.56 -6.55 -16.23
C ALA A 60 7.86 -6.70 -17.04
N ARG A 61 8.55 -5.58 -17.32
CA ARG A 61 9.86 -5.59 -18.00
C ARG A 61 10.92 -6.34 -17.21
N ARG A 62 10.92 -6.22 -15.87
CA ARG A 62 11.86 -6.95 -15.01
C ARG A 62 11.63 -8.46 -15.09
N ILE A 63 10.37 -8.89 -15.06
CA ILE A 63 10.00 -10.31 -15.18
C ILE A 63 10.36 -10.83 -16.58
N GLU A 64 10.01 -10.11 -17.63
CA GLU A 64 10.31 -10.47 -19.02
C GLU A 64 11.82 -10.59 -19.26
N ALA A 65 12.62 -9.64 -18.76
CA ALA A 65 14.07 -9.70 -18.89
C ALA A 65 14.68 -10.95 -18.24
N VAL A 66 14.14 -11.36 -17.08
CA VAL A 66 14.57 -12.58 -16.39
C VAL A 66 14.10 -13.82 -17.13
N GLU A 67 12.87 -13.84 -17.65
CA GLU A 67 12.36 -14.93 -18.49
C GLU A 67 13.21 -15.13 -19.75
N VAL A 68 13.53 -14.05 -20.48
CA VAL A 68 14.38 -14.12 -21.67
C VAL A 68 15.80 -14.59 -21.31
N ALA A 69 16.39 -14.07 -20.24
CA ALA A 69 17.71 -14.53 -19.79
C ALA A 69 17.70 -16.01 -19.36
N SER A 70 16.59 -16.48 -18.81
CA SER A 70 16.43 -17.86 -18.33
C SER A 70 16.39 -18.91 -19.44
N LEU A 71 16.03 -18.52 -20.67
CA LEU A 71 16.03 -19.42 -21.85
C LEU A 71 17.41 -20.00 -22.19
N SER A 72 18.47 -19.31 -21.76
CA SER A 72 19.86 -19.72 -21.99
C SER A 72 20.46 -20.59 -20.86
N ARG A 73 19.70 -20.82 -19.78
CA ARG A 73 20.15 -21.51 -18.56
C ARG A 73 19.54 -22.93 -18.45
N PRO A 74 20.12 -23.81 -17.62
CA PRO A 74 19.52 -25.11 -17.30
C PRO A 74 18.09 -24.93 -16.75
N ALA A 75 17.16 -25.79 -17.17
CA ALA A 75 15.73 -25.65 -16.89
C ALA A 75 15.38 -25.49 -15.40
N GLY A 76 16.12 -26.13 -14.50
CA GLY A 76 15.91 -26.02 -13.05
C GLY A 76 16.27 -24.63 -12.49
N GLU A 77 17.45 -24.11 -12.81
CA GLU A 77 17.91 -22.78 -12.37
C GLU A 77 17.07 -21.67 -13.01
N ALA A 78 16.74 -21.82 -14.28
CA ALA A 78 15.89 -20.91 -15.04
C ALA A 78 14.50 -20.74 -14.40
N THR A 79 13.83 -21.85 -14.10
CA THR A 79 12.48 -21.85 -13.50
C THR A 79 12.50 -21.25 -12.10
N TRP A 80 13.56 -21.53 -11.34
CA TRP A 80 13.73 -21.02 -9.98
C TRP A 80 13.90 -19.50 -9.93
N ASP A 81 14.77 -18.94 -10.77
CA ASP A 81 15.03 -17.50 -10.82
C ASP A 81 13.77 -16.72 -11.22
N VAL A 82 13.04 -17.21 -12.23
CA VAL A 82 11.78 -16.61 -12.68
C VAL A 82 10.73 -16.66 -11.55
N ALA A 83 10.59 -17.80 -10.87
CA ALA A 83 9.66 -17.95 -9.75
C ALA A 83 10.00 -17.00 -8.59
N ARG A 84 11.28 -16.88 -8.23
CA ARG A 84 11.75 -15.96 -7.18
C ARG A 84 11.41 -14.50 -7.51
N VAL A 85 11.73 -14.05 -8.72
CA VAL A 85 11.50 -12.65 -9.13
C VAL A 85 10.01 -12.32 -9.19
N LYS A 86 9.18 -13.24 -9.68
CA LYS A 86 7.72 -13.07 -9.64
C LYS A 86 7.22 -12.95 -8.19
N LEU A 87 7.65 -13.83 -7.30
CA LEU A 87 7.26 -13.80 -5.89
C LEU A 87 7.69 -12.50 -5.20
N GLU A 88 8.94 -12.07 -5.39
CA GLU A 88 9.48 -10.80 -4.87
C GLU A 88 8.65 -9.61 -5.38
N THR A 89 8.25 -9.62 -6.65
CA THR A 89 7.41 -8.57 -7.26
C THR A 89 6.02 -8.54 -6.63
N TYR A 90 5.37 -9.69 -6.45
CA TYR A 90 4.08 -9.78 -5.77
C TYR A 90 4.15 -9.29 -4.32
N LEU A 91 5.20 -9.68 -3.59
CA LEU A 91 5.45 -9.21 -2.22
C LEU A 91 5.58 -7.69 -2.17
N ASN A 92 6.44 -7.13 -3.02
CA ASN A 92 6.71 -5.70 -3.05
C ASN A 92 5.45 -4.89 -3.39
N ARG A 93 4.62 -5.37 -4.33
CA ARG A 93 3.33 -4.75 -4.66
C ARG A 93 2.37 -4.79 -3.46
N ASN A 94 2.32 -5.91 -2.73
CA ASN A 94 1.50 -6.01 -1.54
C ASN A 94 1.97 -5.03 -0.45
N LEU A 95 3.27 -4.99 -0.15
CA LEU A 95 3.86 -4.05 0.80
C LEU A 95 3.61 -2.58 0.45
N ASP A 96 3.73 -2.24 -0.83
CA ASP A 96 3.40 -0.90 -1.33
C ASP A 96 1.93 -0.55 -1.13
N GLN A 97 1.02 -1.49 -1.38
CA GLN A 97 -0.40 -1.32 -1.16
C GLN A 97 -0.72 -1.06 0.31
N VAL A 98 -0.12 -1.82 1.23
CA VAL A 98 -0.28 -1.63 2.68
C VAL A 98 0.18 -0.25 3.12
N ARG A 99 1.37 0.15 2.67
CA ARG A 99 1.92 1.46 2.96
C ARG A 99 1.02 2.58 2.44
N ALA A 100 0.42 2.42 1.27
CA ALA A 100 -0.54 3.38 0.73
C ALA A 100 -1.83 3.47 1.58
N ILE A 101 -2.39 2.33 2.02
CA ILE A 101 -3.55 2.28 2.90
C ILE A 101 -3.24 2.97 4.25
N PHE A 102 -2.04 2.73 4.79
CA PHE A 102 -1.58 3.39 6.02
C PHE A 102 -1.56 4.92 5.86
N TRP A 103 -0.90 5.44 4.83
CA TRP A 103 -0.80 6.89 4.63
C TRP A 103 -2.16 7.54 4.33
N LEU A 104 -3.05 6.84 3.61
CA LEU A 104 -4.43 7.28 3.41
C LEU A 104 -5.19 7.37 4.75
N SER A 105 -5.09 6.33 5.59
CA SER A 105 -5.69 6.30 6.92
C SER A 105 -5.20 7.44 7.80
N ALA A 106 -3.87 7.62 7.87
CA ALA A 106 -3.25 8.70 8.62
C ALA A 106 -3.74 10.07 8.12
N GLY A 107 -3.84 10.26 6.80
CA GLY A 107 -4.38 11.48 6.21
C GLY A 107 -5.84 11.75 6.60
N VAL A 108 -6.71 10.73 6.52
CA VAL A 108 -8.12 10.84 6.94
C VAL A 108 -8.23 11.19 8.42
N MET A 109 -7.38 10.58 9.27
CA MET A 109 -7.35 10.86 10.70
C MET A 109 -6.95 12.30 11.00
N VAL A 110 -5.91 12.82 10.33
CA VAL A 110 -5.48 14.22 10.48
C VAL A 110 -6.57 15.19 10.00
N VAL A 111 -7.17 14.94 8.84
CA VAL A 111 -8.28 15.78 8.32
C VAL A 111 -9.47 15.75 9.27
N GLY A 112 -9.84 14.56 9.75
CA GLY A 112 -10.92 14.38 10.72
C GLY A 112 -10.64 15.14 12.03
N PHE A 113 -9.42 15.06 12.55
CA PHE A 113 -8.99 15.82 13.71
C PHE A 113 -9.11 17.34 13.49
N LEU A 114 -8.69 17.85 12.33
CA LEU A 114 -8.81 19.27 11.99
C LEU A 114 -10.27 19.73 11.90
N ILE A 115 -11.17 18.89 11.38
CA ILE A 115 -12.61 19.19 11.33
C ILE A 115 -13.18 19.29 12.76
N ILE A 116 -12.87 18.34 13.63
CA ILE A 116 -13.30 18.35 15.04
C ILE A 116 -12.75 19.59 15.75
N ALA A 117 -11.45 19.86 15.60
CA ALA A 117 -10.81 21.03 16.21
C ALA A 117 -11.44 22.35 15.74
N GLY A 118 -11.75 22.47 14.43
CA GLY A 118 -12.49 23.61 13.87
C GLY A 118 -13.92 23.72 14.40
N GLY A 119 -14.63 22.59 14.54
CA GLY A 119 -15.96 22.53 15.15
C GLY A 119 -15.97 23.00 16.60
N VAL A 120 -14.99 22.56 17.39
CA VAL A 120 -14.82 23.02 18.78
C VAL A 120 -14.45 24.51 18.83
N ALA A 121 -13.50 24.98 18.01
CA ALA A 121 -13.09 26.38 17.99
C ALA A 121 -14.25 27.33 17.61
N THR A 122 -15.04 26.96 16.59
CA THR A 122 -16.23 27.73 16.19
C THR A 122 -17.30 27.72 17.29
N ALA A 123 -17.53 26.59 17.95
CA ALA A 123 -18.46 26.51 19.08
C ALA A 123 -18.05 27.39 20.28
N LEU A 124 -16.75 27.60 20.50
CA LEU A 124 -16.24 28.47 21.57
C LEU A 124 -16.29 29.96 21.20
N TRP A 125 -16.12 30.31 19.92
CA TRP A 125 -16.09 31.71 19.47
C TRP A 125 -17.46 32.25 19.01
N MET A 126 -18.43 31.40 18.69
CA MET A 126 -19.78 31.78 18.26
C MET A 126 -20.85 31.12 19.16
N PRO A 127 -21.21 31.77 20.28
CA PRO A 127 -22.07 31.16 21.30
C PRO A 127 -23.50 30.86 20.82
N GLU A 128 -24.03 31.62 19.87
CA GLU A 128 -25.45 31.52 19.46
C GLU A 128 -25.82 30.17 18.79
N THR A 129 -24.85 29.31 18.48
CA THR A 129 -25.04 28.02 17.76
C THR A 129 -24.51 26.79 18.50
N HIS A 130 -24.65 26.74 19.83
CA HIS A 130 -24.03 25.72 20.69
C HIS A 130 -24.44 24.26 20.40
N VAL A 131 -25.73 23.96 20.24
CA VAL A 131 -26.21 22.56 20.24
C VAL A 131 -25.89 21.83 18.94
N THR A 132 -26.10 22.48 17.80
CA THR A 132 -25.91 21.88 16.48
C THR A 132 -24.44 21.64 16.17
N THR A 133 -23.57 22.59 16.54
CA THR A 133 -22.12 22.51 16.28
C THR A 133 -21.44 21.44 17.14
N ALA A 134 -21.83 21.35 18.42
CA ALA A 134 -21.32 20.31 19.32
C ALA A 134 -21.73 18.90 18.86
N LEU A 135 -22.98 18.71 18.43
CA LEU A 135 -23.46 17.41 17.95
C LEU A 135 -22.78 16.98 16.65
N VAL A 136 -22.61 17.91 15.70
CA VAL A 136 -21.89 17.64 14.43
C VAL A 136 -20.42 17.32 14.70
N SER A 137 -19.76 18.08 15.59
CA SER A 137 -18.36 17.82 15.97
C SER A 137 -18.19 16.47 16.65
N ALA A 138 -19.03 16.14 17.64
CA ALA A 138 -18.98 14.86 18.34
C ALA A 138 -19.28 13.68 17.40
N GLY A 139 -20.32 13.79 16.56
CA GLY A 139 -20.68 12.76 15.59
C GLY A 139 -19.58 12.53 14.55
N SER A 140 -18.93 13.61 14.08
CA SER A 140 -17.79 13.50 13.17
C SER A 140 -16.59 12.83 13.83
N GLY A 141 -16.34 13.11 15.11
CA GLY A 141 -15.24 12.50 15.88
C GLY A 141 -15.38 11.00 16.03
N VAL A 142 -16.57 10.53 16.41
CA VAL A 142 -16.84 9.09 16.52
C VAL A 142 -16.65 8.37 15.18
N LEU A 143 -17.10 8.99 14.08
CA LEU A 143 -16.93 8.45 12.73
C LEU A 143 -15.46 8.33 12.34
N VAL A 144 -14.67 9.38 12.57
CA VAL A 144 -13.24 9.41 12.25
C VAL A 144 -12.48 8.36 13.08
N GLU A 145 -12.79 8.24 14.36
CA GLU A 145 -12.14 7.28 15.25
C GLU A 145 -12.46 5.83 14.85
N PHE A 146 -13.71 5.56 14.46
CA PHE A 146 -14.13 4.26 13.95
C PHE A 146 -13.40 3.88 12.64
N ILE A 147 -13.27 4.83 11.71
CA ILE A 147 -12.53 4.65 10.45
C ILE A 147 -11.04 4.40 10.74
N GLY A 148 -10.45 5.18 11.65
CA GLY A 148 -9.05 5.01 12.06
C GLY A 148 -8.79 3.62 12.66
N ALA A 149 -9.66 3.16 13.56
CA ALA A 149 -9.58 1.85 14.19
C ALA A 149 -9.69 0.70 13.17
N THR A 150 -10.66 0.75 12.25
CA THR A 150 -10.82 -0.29 11.22
C THR A 150 -9.61 -0.34 10.27
N LEU A 151 -9.09 0.81 9.86
CA LEU A 151 -7.88 0.86 9.02
C LEU A 151 -6.64 0.35 9.75
N MET A 152 -6.53 0.56 11.07
CA MET A 152 -5.43 0.02 11.87
C MET A 152 -5.47 -1.52 11.96
N VAL A 153 -6.67 -2.11 12.05
CA VAL A 153 -6.85 -3.56 12.00
C VAL A 153 -6.39 -4.13 10.67
N ILE A 154 -6.80 -3.52 9.55
CA ILE A 154 -6.37 -3.93 8.20
C ILE A 154 -4.85 -3.83 8.09
N TYR A 155 -4.27 -2.71 8.51
CA TYR A 155 -2.82 -2.51 8.51
C TYR A 155 -2.09 -3.63 9.27
N LYS A 156 -2.53 -3.96 10.49
CA LYS A 156 -1.93 -5.03 11.29
C LYS A 156 -2.01 -6.37 10.56
N SER A 157 -3.17 -6.71 9.99
CA SER A 157 -3.37 -7.95 9.26
C SER A 157 -2.41 -8.07 8.07
N THR A 158 -2.29 -7.02 7.26
CA THR A 158 -1.44 -7.09 6.08
C THR A 158 0.06 -7.02 6.43
N MET A 159 0.44 -6.33 7.51
CA MET A 159 1.83 -6.36 8.00
C MET A 159 2.25 -7.77 8.45
N VAL A 160 1.37 -8.48 9.17
CA VAL A 160 1.59 -9.88 9.54
C VAL A 160 1.70 -10.77 8.29
N GLN A 161 0.86 -10.52 7.29
CA GLN A 161 0.92 -11.24 6.02
C GLN A 161 2.26 -11.01 5.29
N ALA A 162 2.74 -9.77 5.23
CA ALA A 162 4.03 -9.44 4.63
C ALA A 162 5.23 -10.08 5.38
N GLN A 163 5.19 -10.13 6.72
CA GLN A 163 6.20 -10.83 7.51
C GLN A 163 6.20 -12.35 7.24
N SER A 164 5.03 -12.95 7.01
CA SER A 164 4.94 -14.36 6.60
C SER A 164 5.63 -14.58 5.26
N TYR A 165 5.33 -13.77 4.27
CA TYR A 165 5.94 -13.89 2.95
C TYR A 165 7.44 -13.60 2.94
N MET A 166 7.93 -12.65 3.73
CA MET A 166 9.38 -12.41 3.90
C MET A 166 10.11 -13.65 4.42
N ARG A 167 9.53 -14.35 5.41
CA ARG A 167 10.09 -15.61 5.92
C ARG A 167 10.13 -16.69 4.84
N VAL A 168 9.11 -16.77 3.98
CA VAL A 168 9.12 -17.69 2.83
C VAL A 168 10.22 -17.30 1.85
N LEU A 169 10.40 -16.02 1.56
CA LEU A 169 11.46 -15.54 0.65
C LEU A 169 12.87 -15.82 1.20
N GLU A 170 13.08 -15.63 2.50
CA GLU A 170 14.35 -15.97 3.18
C GLU A 170 14.65 -17.47 3.08
N ARG A 171 13.64 -18.32 3.29
CA ARG A 171 13.78 -19.78 3.14
C ARG A 171 14.08 -20.18 1.71
N ILE A 172 13.38 -19.61 0.73
CA ILE A 172 13.67 -19.78 -0.70
C ILE A 172 15.12 -19.38 -0.97
N ASN A 173 15.57 -18.21 -0.50
CA ASN A 173 16.95 -17.78 -0.70
C ASN A 173 17.97 -18.76 -0.06
N ALA A 174 17.70 -19.25 1.14
CA ALA A 174 18.53 -20.25 1.81
C ALA A 174 18.60 -21.57 1.03
N VAL A 175 17.48 -22.04 0.48
CA VAL A 175 17.41 -23.23 -0.37
C VAL A 175 18.17 -23.01 -1.67
N GLY A 176 18.03 -21.85 -2.32
CA GLY A 176 18.78 -21.49 -3.52
C GLY A 176 20.29 -21.52 -3.29
N MET A 177 20.75 -20.94 -2.17
CA MET A 177 22.15 -21.00 -1.76
C MET A 177 22.62 -22.44 -1.48
N ALA A 178 21.78 -23.26 -0.81
CA ALA A 178 22.11 -24.66 -0.54
C ALA A 178 22.24 -25.50 -1.82
N VAL A 179 21.35 -25.30 -2.80
CA VAL A 179 21.40 -25.97 -4.11
C VAL A 179 22.66 -25.55 -4.89
N GLN A 180 23.03 -24.28 -4.87
CA GLN A 180 24.25 -23.79 -5.52
C GLN A 180 25.52 -24.35 -4.89
N ILE A 181 25.60 -24.38 -3.55
CA ILE A 181 26.72 -25.01 -2.82
C ILE A 181 26.81 -26.49 -3.18
N LEU A 182 25.67 -27.19 -3.19
CA LEU A 182 25.59 -28.60 -3.52
C LEU A 182 26.00 -28.89 -4.97
N ALA A 183 25.66 -27.99 -5.91
CA ALA A 183 26.06 -28.08 -7.31
C ALA A 183 27.57 -27.88 -7.51
N GLY A 184 28.22 -27.07 -6.66
CA GLY A 184 29.66 -26.81 -6.67
C GLY A 184 30.53 -27.89 -6.01
N LEU A 185 29.94 -28.92 -5.39
CA LEU A 185 30.70 -30.06 -4.85
C LEU A 185 31.09 -31.02 -5.97
N GLU A 186 32.34 -30.91 -6.44
CA GLU A 186 32.88 -31.72 -7.55
C GLU A 186 33.30 -33.15 -7.14
N HIS A 187 33.40 -33.49 -5.85
CA HIS A 187 33.99 -34.77 -5.40
C HIS A 187 33.06 -35.54 -4.45
N GLY A 188 32.54 -36.69 -4.92
CA GLY A 188 31.76 -37.65 -4.14
C GLY A 188 30.27 -37.70 -4.51
N HIS A 189 29.93 -38.46 -5.57
CA HIS A 189 28.55 -38.61 -6.06
C HIS A 189 27.56 -39.04 -4.96
N GLU A 190 27.93 -39.97 -4.07
CA GLU A 190 27.07 -40.44 -2.98
C GLU A 190 26.80 -39.38 -1.92
N ALA A 191 27.80 -38.60 -1.53
CA ALA A 191 27.64 -37.56 -0.51
C ALA A 191 26.76 -36.41 -1.01
N ARG A 192 26.89 -36.05 -2.30
CA ARG A 192 26.04 -35.07 -2.96
C ARG A 192 24.59 -35.55 -3.05
N GLU A 193 24.37 -36.79 -3.46
CA GLU A 193 23.04 -37.38 -3.59
C GLU A 193 22.34 -37.49 -2.22
N ALA A 194 23.05 -37.93 -1.18
CA ALA A 194 22.54 -37.97 0.18
C ALA A 194 22.18 -36.58 0.76
N ALA A 195 22.96 -35.54 0.44
CA ALA A 195 22.65 -34.18 0.84
C ALA A 195 21.44 -33.62 0.06
N MET A 196 21.30 -33.95 -1.22
CA MET A 196 20.15 -33.58 -2.05
C MET A 196 18.85 -34.19 -1.51
N ILE A 197 18.90 -35.46 -1.10
CA ILE A 197 17.77 -36.16 -0.46
C ILE A 197 17.38 -35.46 0.85
N ARG A 198 18.34 -35.12 1.72
CA ARG A 198 18.02 -34.40 2.98
C ARG A 198 17.40 -33.03 2.76
N VAL A 199 17.86 -32.28 1.76
CA VAL A 199 17.26 -30.99 1.40
C VAL A 199 15.83 -31.20 0.88
N ALA A 200 15.61 -32.20 0.02
CA ALA A 200 14.27 -32.55 -0.46
C ALA A 200 13.32 -32.98 0.68
N GLU A 201 13.80 -33.76 1.65
CA GLU A 201 13.05 -34.16 2.83
C GLU A 201 12.67 -32.95 3.71
N GLN A 202 13.60 -32.04 3.97
CA GLN A 202 13.32 -30.82 4.74
C GLN A 202 12.32 -29.90 4.02
N LEU A 203 12.43 -29.78 2.69
CA LEU A 203 11.46 -29.05 1.88
C LEU A 203 10.05 -29.66 2.01
N LEU A 204 9.93 -30.98 1.85
CA LEU A 204 8.66 -31.70 1.98
C LEU A 204 8.04 -31.55 3.37
N GLN A 205 8.86 -31.61 4.44
CA GLN A 205 8.39 -31.41 5.81
C GLN A 205 7.89 -29.98 6.06
N MET A 206 8.56 -28.95 5.51
CA MET A 206 8.07 -27.58 5.61
C MET A 206 6.71 -27.39 4.92
N TYR A 207 6.50 -27.97 3.74
CA TYR A 207 5.23 -27.89 3.03
C TYR A 207 4.11 -28.72 3.68
N ALA A 208 4.46 -29.87 4.27
CA ALA A 208 3.49 -30.72 4.98
C ALA A 208 2.97 -30.07 6.27
N ALA A 209 3.78 -29.24 6.93
CA ALA A 209 3.39 -28.52 8.15
C ALA A 209 2.41 -27.35 7.91
N GLU A 210 2.24 -26.89 6.67
CA GLU A 210 1.34 -25.79 6.29
C GLU A 210 0.01 -26.26 5.66
N ALA A 211 -0.19 -27.57 5.46
CA ALA A 211 -1.46 -28.09 4.97
C ALA A 211 -2.55 -27.97 6.05
N PRO A 212 -3.72 -27.34 5.77
CA PRO A 212 -4.81 -27.31 6.73
C PRO A 212 -5.31 -28.74 6.98
N PRO A 213 -5.78 -29.07 8.21
CA PRO A 213 -6.27 -30.40 8.50
C PRO A 213 -7.40 -30.78 7.54
N PRO A 214 -7.47 -32.05 7.10
CA PRO A 214 -8.58 -32.51 6.28
C PRO A 214 -9.90 -32.27 7.03
N ALA A 215 -10.88 -31.73 6.29
CA ALA A 215 -12.22 -31.41 6.79
C ALA A 215 -12.96 -32.62 7.35
#